data_AF-A0A1Q5QTZ4-F1
#
_entry.id   AF-A0A1Q5QTZ4-F1
#
_cell.length_a   1.000
_cell.length_b   1.000
_cell.length_c   1.000
_cell.angle_alpha   90.00
_cell.angle_beta   90.00
_cell.angle_gamma   90.00
#
_symmetry.space_group_name_H-M   'P 1'
#
loop_
_entity.id
_entity.type
_entity.pdbx_description
1 polymer ?
#
loop_
_entity_poly.entity_id
_entity_poly.type
_entity_poly.pdbx_seq_one_letter_code
_entity_poly.pdbx_strand_id
1 'polypeptide(L)'
;MDGIAKPTSSTRRGQKPESFSKEDGVLTFRTSITFAVMAFIAALAGLLIFIQFWTFHFAVREAASARMDAADAQTLGRLQNEISKVTSIVDVLASSSSVADSDERSEVGRAIPLFKTAVLEVPQIDSIYAAYDNGGWLQMRPLYHLNDEQRTKLRVPAGAAFGISLIRPTPTGALPMRRVFEDQQGNELEQQDLWKYGYDPRVRAWYIDTIKADRTFISSP
;
A
#
# COMPACT_ATOMS: atom_id res chain seq x y z
N MET A 1 -80.64 82.63 60.69
CA MET A 1 -79.89 83.88 60.46
C MET A 1 -78.78 83.54 59.48
N ASP A 2 -79.11 83.41 58.20
CA ASP A 2 -79.30 84.45 57.18
C ASP A 2 -78.01 85.14 56.73
N GLY A 3 -77.85 85.22 55.40
CA GLY A 3 -76.82 86.00 54.70
C GLY A 3 -76.04 85.16 53.67
N ILE A 4 -76.61 84.75 52.53
CA ILE A 4 -76.87 85.56 51.31
C ILE A 4 -75.56 86.19 50.79
N ALA A 5 -74.91 85.56 49.79
CA ALA A 5 -74.91 85.93 48.36
C ALA A 5 -74.01 87.16 48.05
N LYS A 6 -73.29 87.33 46.94
CA LYS A 6 -73.17 86.69 45.61
C LYS A 6 -71.99 87.41 44.88
N PRO A 7 -71.73 87.24 43.55
CA PRO A 7 -70.38 87.00 43.01
C PRO A 7 -69.96 88.03 41.93
N THR A 8 -68.86 87.75 41.19
CA THR A 8 -68.67 88.04 39.74
C THR A 8 -67.31 87.46 39.30
N SER A 9 -67.29 86.36 38.53
CA SER A 9 -67.11 86.28 37.06
C SER A 9 -65.75 86.82 36.56
N SER A 10 -64.95 86.11 35.76
CA SER A 10 -65.36 85.39 34.56
C SER A 10 -64.33 84.36 34.05
N THR A 11 -64.84 83.26 33.50
CA THR A 11 -64.46 82.68 32.18
C THR A 11 -63.06 82.09 31.97
N ARG A 12 -62.96 80.75 31.81
CA ARG A 12 -63.08 80.07 30.50
C ARG A 12 -63.12 78.54 30.66
N ARG A 13 -64.11 77.93 30.02
CA ARG A 13 -64.34 76.48 29.88
C ARG A 13 -63.55 75.97 28.67
N GLY A 14 -62.92 74.79 28.78
CA GLY A 14 -62.32 74.11 27.63
C GLY A 14 -61.43 72.90 27.95
N GLN A 15 -62.06 71.77 28.28
CA GLN A 15 -61.79 70.40 27.78
C GLN A 15 -60.37 69.78 27.83
N LYS A 16 -60.26 68.65 28.57
CA LYS A 16 -59.17 67.63 28.60
C LYS A 16 -58.90 67.08 27.17
N PRO A 17 -57.70 66.53 26.88
CA PRO A 17 -57.42 65.15 27.29
C PRO A 17 -55.96 64.88 27.73
N GLU A 18 -55.82 63.71 28.34
CA GLU A 18 -54.58 63.04 28.72
C GLU A 18 -53.66 62.80 27.51
N SER A 19 -52.34 62.90 27.70
CA SER A 19 -51.38 62.13 26.91
C SER A 19 -50.25 61.62 27.81
N PHE A 20 -50.31 60.31 28.01
CA PHE A 20 -49.28 59.48 28.61
C PHE A 20 -47.93 59.60 27.89
N SER A 21 -46.88 59.37 28.68
CA SER A 21 -45.48 59.16 28.28
C SER A 21 -45.33 58.61 26.86
N LYS A 22 -44.74 59.42 25.97
CA LYS A 22 -44.51 59.07 24.56
C LYS A 22 -43.02 58.87 24.23
N GLU A 23 -42.14 58.92 25.22
CA GLU A 23 -40.69 58.73 25.02
C GLU A 23 -40.20 57.33 25.45
N ASP A 24 -40.91 56.62 26.34
CA ASP A 24 -40.54 55.26 26.78
C ASP A 24 -40.90 54.18 25.73
N GLY A 25 -41.84 54.47 24.83
CA GLY A 25 -42.33 53.51 23.83
C GLY A 25 -41.43 53.33 22.61
N VAL A 26 -40.69 54.36 22.19
CA VAL A 26 -39.93 54.34 20.93
C VAL A 26 -38.57 53.62 21.09
N LEU A 27 -37.91 53.76 22.24
CA LEU A 27 -36.72 52.97 22.59
C LEU A 27 -37.07 51.49 22.79
N THR A 28 -38.17 51.20 23.48
CA THR A 28 -38.63 49.82 23.72
C THR A 28 -39.01 49.13 22.42
N PHE A 29 -39.69 49.83 21.50
CA PHE A 29 -40.07 49.29 20.19
C PHE A 29 -38.85 48.99 19.29
N ARG A 30 -37.89 49.92 19.18
CA ARG A 30 -36.68 49.72 18.38
C ARG A 30 -35.79 48.59 18.93
N THR A 31 -35.67 48.48 20.25
CA THR A 31 -34.92 47.39 20.90
C THR A 31 -35.60 46.03 20.73
N SER A 32 -36.93 45.99 20.70
CA SER A 32 -37.68 44.75 20.43
C SER A 32 -37.49 44.23 19.00
N ILE A 33 -37.41 45.13 18.01
CA ILE A 33 -37.21 44.75 16.60
C ILE A 33 -35.79 44.23 16.38
N THR A 34 -34.76 44.90 16.89
CA THR A 34 -33.38 44.41 16.77
C THR A 34 -33.18 43.08 17.49
N PHE A 35 -33.82 42.90 18.65
CA PHE A 35 -33.81 41.61 19.34
C PHE A 35 -34.49 40.51 18.52
N ALA A 36 -35.65 40.79 17.91
CA ALA A 36 -36.35 39.84 17.05
C ALA A 36 -35.54 39.46 15.80
N VAL A 37 -34.90 40.44 15.15
CA VAL A 37 -34.04 40.19 13.97
C VAL A 37 -32.80 39.39 14.35
N MET A 38 -32.15 39.71 15.48
CA MET A 38 -30.98 38.94 15.96
C MET A 38 -31.36 37.51 16.34
N ALA A 39 -32.51 37.31 16.97
CA ALA A 39 -33.03 35.98 17.28
C ALA A 39 -33.33 35.18 16.01
N PHE A 40 -33.89 35.82 14.99
CA PHE A 40 -34.16 35.18 13.71
C PHE A 40 -32.87 34.80 12.97
N ILE A 41 -31.87 35.70 12.91
CA ILE A 41 -30.57 35.42 12.31
C ILE A 41 -29.86 34.29 13.08
N ALA A 42 -29.92 34.29 14.41
CA ALA A 42 -29.32 33.23 15.24
C ALA A 42 -30.01 31.89 15.01
N ALA A 43 -31.34 31.85 14.88
CA ALA A 43 -32.10 30.65 14.55
C ALA A 43 -31.76 30.13 13.14
N LEU A 44 -31.62 31.03 12.16
CA LEU A 44 -31.23 30.68 10.79
C LEU A 44 -29.81 30.15 10.74
N ALA A 45 -28.87 30.81 11.43
CA ALA A 45 -27.49 30.34 11.55
C ALA A 45 -27.43 28.97 12.25
N GLY A 46 -28.18 28.79 13.34
CA GLY A 46 -28.29 27.52 14.05
C GLY A 46 -28.88 26.41 13.18
N LEU A 47 -29.92 26.71 12.41
CA LEU A 47 -30.55 25.77 11.47
C LEU A 47 -29.59 25.40 10.34
N LEU A 48 -28.88 26.38 9.77
CA LEU A 48 -27.87 26.13 8.75
C LEU A 48 -26.71 25.30 9.31
N ILE A 49 -26.23 25.59 10.52
CA ILE A 49 -25.19 24.80 11.20
C ILE A 49 -25.71 23.37 11.46
N PHE A 50 -26.96 23.22 11.89
CA PHE A 50 -27.57 21.91 12.15
C PHE A 50 -27.72 21.08 10.87
N ILE A 51 -28.17 21.70 9.77
CA ILE A 51 -28.22 21.07 8.43
C ILE A 51 -26.81 20.71 7.97
N GLN A 52 -25.83 21.59 8.18
CA GLN A 52 -24.44 21.37 7.81
C GLN A 52 -23.85 20.19 8.61
N PHE A 53 -24.16 20.09 9.90
CA PHE A 53 -23.74 18.99 10.78
C PHE A 53 -24.37 17.66 10.37
N TRP A 54 -25.65 17.67 9.98
CA TRP A 54 -26.34 16.49 9.45
C TRP A 54 -25.78 16.03 8.10
N THR A 55 -25.45 16.98 7.22
CA THR A 55 -24.92 16.69 5.87
C THR A 55 -23.45 16.22 5.92
N PHE A 56 -22.65 16.74 6.86
CA PHE A 56 -21.25 16.34 7.01
C PHE A 56 -21.06 14.93 7.57
N HIS A 57 -21.99 14.41 8.38
CA HIS A 57 -21.82 13.09 8.98
C HIS A 57 -22.05 11.91 8.00
N PHE A 58 -22.79 12.11 6.91
CA PHE A 58 -22.98 11.09 5.87
C PHE A 58 -21.88 11.12 4.78
N ALA A 59 -21.41 12.30 4.37
CA ALA A 59 -20.43 12.43 3.27
C ALA A 59 -18.97 12.07 3.63
N VAL A 60 -18.63 11.97 4.93
CA VAL A 60 -17.26 11.68 5.39
C VAL A 60 -17.00 10.17 5.58
N ARG A 61 -18.04 9.37 5.85
CA ARG A 61 -17.89 7.90 5.98
C ARG A 61 -17.76 7.22 4.61
N GLU A 62 -18.53 7.65 3.63
CA GLU A 62 -18.56 7.07 2.28
C GLU A 62 -17.29 7.39 1.48
N ALA A 63 -16.71 8.58 1.70
CA ALA A 63 -15.45 9.00 1.08
C ALA A 63 -14.19 8.48 1.80
N ALA A 64 -14.33 8.01 3.05
CA ALA A 64 -13.26 7.33 3.79
C ALA A 64 -13.26 5.83 3.51
N SER A 65 -14.43 5.17 3.46
CA SER A 65 -14.55 3.77 3.04
C SER A 65 -14.14 3.60 1.59
N ALA A 66 -14.62 4.44 0.65
CA ALA A 66 -14.20 4.35 -0.75
C ALA A 66 -12.70 4.59 -0.96
N ARG A 67 -12.04 5.39 -0.10
CA ARG A 67 -10.58 5.59 -0.14
C ARG A 67 -9.81 4.43 0.49
N MET A 68 -10.33 3.82 1.56
CA MET A 68 -9.75 2.62 2.18
C MET A 68 -9.93 1.42 1.25
N ASP A 69 -11.13 1.19 0.72
CA ASP A 69 -11.42 0.14 -0.26
C ASP A 69 -10.60 0.32 -1.54
N ALA A 70 -10.41 1.56 -2.02
CA ALA A 70 -9.53 1.83 -3.15
C ALA A 70 -8.05 1.63 -2.81
N ALA A 71 -7.60 1.98 -1.59
CA ALA A 71 -6.23 1.74 -1.15
C ALA A 71 -5.95 0.24 -0.95
N ASP A 72 -6.92 -0.51 -0.44
CA ASP A 72 -6.85 -1.96 -0.25
C ASP A 72 -6.90 -2.68 -1.59
N ALA A 73 -7.80 -2.29 -2.49
CA ALA A 73 -7.85 -2.82 -3.85
C ALA A 73 -6.60 -2.46 -4.67
N GLN A 74 -6.03 -1.27 -4.47
CA GLN A 74 -4.79 -0.84 -5.13
C GLN A 74 -3.58 -1.61 -4.59
N THR A 75 -3.52 -1.85 -3.27
CA THR A 75 -2.44 -2.60 -2.64
C THR A 75 -2.51 -4.08 -3.01
N LEU A 76 -3.70 -4.68 -2.92
CA LEU A 76 -3.94 -6.06 -3.34
C LEU A 76 -3.70 -6.22 -4.84
N GLY A 77 -4.19 -5.29 -5.66
CA GLY A 77 -3.97 -5.29 -7.10
C GLY A 77 -2.50 -5.15 -7.48
N ARG A 78 -1.71 -4.36 -6.73
CA ARG A 78 -0.26 -4.26 -6.92
C ARG A 78 0.42 -5.58 -6.59
N LEU A 79 0.11 -6.19 -5.44
CA LEU A 79 0.68 -7.48 -5.06
C LEU A 79 0.30 -8.59 -6.04
N GLN A 80 -0.96 -8.65 -6.46
CA GLN A 80 -1.42 -9.58 -7.49
C GLN A 80 -0.68 -9.40 -8.80
N ASN A 81 -0.45 -8.15 -9.22
CA ASN A 81 0.29 -7.87 -10.45
C ASN A 81 1.78 -8.25 -10.34
N GLU A 82 2.42 -8.00 -9.20
CA GLU A 82 3.80 -8.43 -8.95
C GLU A 82 3.92 -9.96 -8.95
N ILE A 83 3.03 -10.66 -8.24
CA ILE A 83 3.00 -12.13 -8.24
C ILE A 83 2.72 -12.67 -9.65
N SER A 84 1.77 -12.10 -10.38
CA SER A 84 1.41 -12.55 -11.74
C SER A 84 2.57 -12.43 -12.72
N LYS A 85 3.39 -11.38 -12.58
CA LYS A 85 4.63 -11.24 -13.38
C LYS A 85 5.64 -12.34 -13.07
N VAL A 86 5.85 -12.62 -11.79
CA VAL A 86 6.76 -13.69 -11.36
C VAL A 86 6.27 -15.05 -11.84
N THR A 87 4.98 -15.37 -11.67
CA THR A 87 4.43 -16.65 -12.14
C THR A 87 4.52 -16.79 -13.66
N SER A 88 4.26 -15.73 -14.42
CA SER A 88 4.38 -15.76 -15.89
C SER A 88 5.81 -16.07 -16.35
N ILE A 89 6.81 -15.48 -15.69
CA ILE A 89 8.22 -15.77 -15.97
C ILE A 89 8.56 -17.22 -15.64
N VAL A 90 8.09 -17.71 -14.48
CA VAL A 90 8.32 -19.11 -14.08
C VAL A 90 7.69 -20.07 -15.09
N ASP A 91 6.47 -19.83 -15.54
CA ASP A 91 5.79 -20.68 -16.52
C ASP A 91 6.54 -20.71 -17.87
N VAL A 92 7.02 -19.55 -18.34
CA VAL A 92 7.82 -19.45 -19.57
C VAL A 92 9.14 -20.21 -19.41
N LEU A 93 9.85 -20.01 -18.30
CA LEU A 93 11.12 -20.71 -18.05
C LEU A 93 10.91 -22.22 -17.93
N ALA A 94 9.86 -22.68 -17.24
CA ALA A 94 9.55 -24.10 -17.07
C ALA A 94 9.18 -24.79 -18.40
N SER A 95 8.57 -24.06 -19.33
CA SER A 95 8.27 -24.57 -20.67
C SER A 95 9.49 -24.63 -21.61
N SER A 96 10.61 -24.00 -21.23
CA SER A 96 11.81 -23.96 -22.05
C SER A 96 12.59 -25.27 -21.95
N SER A 97 12.87 -25.92 -23.08
CA SER A 97 13.74 -27.11 -23.10
C SER A 97 15.14 -26.84 -22.55
N SER A 98 15.63 -25.60 -22.70
CA SER A 98 16.92 -25.18 -22.15
C SER A 98 16.99 -25.24 -20.62
N VAL A 99 15.84 -25.17 -19.94
CA VAL A 99 15.71 -25.24 -18.48
C VAL A 99 15.24 -26.63 -18.06
N ALA A 100 14.31 -27.25 -18.80
CA ALA A 100 13.72 -28.54 -18.45
C ALA A 100 14.69 -29.72 -18.60
N ASP A 101 15.69 -29.63 -19.49
CA ASP A 101 16.65 -30.71 -19.70
C ASP A 101 17.69 -30.80 -18.55
N SER A 102 17.71 -31.94 -17.86
CA SER A 102 18.58 -32.19 -16.70
C SER A 102 20.01 -32.53 -17.04
N ASP A 103 20.32 -32.91 -18.28
CA ASP A 103 21.54 -33.64 -18.62
C ASP A 103 22.62 -32.73 -19.22
N GLU A 104 22.24 -31.63 -19.88
CA GLU A 104 23.16 -30.67 -20.52
C GLU A 104 23.55 -29.49 -19.62
N ARG A 105 23.91 -29.74 -18.36
CA ARG A 105 24.09 -28.65 -17.39
C ARG A 105 25.53 -28.19 -17.29
N SER A 106 25.73 -26.95 -17.71
CA SER A 106 26.99 -26.21 -17.57
C SER A 106 26.69 -24.78 -17.11
N GLU A 107 27.71 -24.18 -16.51
CA GLU A 107 27.79 -22.79 -16.09
C GLU A 107 27.73 -21.82 -17.29
N VAL A 108 27.88 -22.34 -18.52
CA VAL A 108 27.64 -21.63 -19.80
C VAL A 108 26.42 -22.18 -20.57
N GLY A 109 25.58 -22.98 -19.90
CA GLY A 109 24.42 -23.62 -20.50
C GLY A 109 23.34 -22.64 -20.93
N ARG A 110 22.47 -23.08 -21.85
CA ARG A 110 21.41 -22.25 -22.45
C ARG A 110 20.39 -21.70 -21.44
N ALA A 111 20.26 -22.30 -20.27
CA ALA A 111 19.43 -21.78 -19.16
C ALA A 111 19.98 -20.49 -18.54
N ILE A 112 21.30 -20.30 -18.53
CA ILE A 112 21.94 -19.21 -17.80
C ILE A 112 21.54 -17.83 -18.34
N PRO A 113 21.61 -17.55 -19.66
CA PRO A 113 21.14 -16.28 -20.21
C PRO A 113 19.65 -16.04 -19.93
N LEU A 114 18.81 -17.07 -20.00
CA LEU A 114 17.38 -16.97 -19.70
C LEU A 114 17.14 -16.56 -18.25
N PHE A 115 17.86 -17.17 -17.31
CA PHE A 115 17.77 -16.80 -15.90
C PHE A 115 18.26 -15.37 -15.67
N LYS A 116 19.40 -14.96 -16.28
CA LYS A 116 19.90 -13.57 -16.19
C LYS A 116 18.86 -12.57 -16.67
N THR A 117 18.25 -12.81 -17.84
CA THR A 117 17.18 -11.94 -18.36
C THR A 117 16.02 -11.87 -17.37
N ALA A 118 15.56 -13.01 -16.86
CA ALA A 118 14.44 -13.06 -15.93
C ALA A 118 14.69 -12.29 -14.61
N VAL A 119 15.87 -12.41 -13.99
CA VAL A 119 16.19 -11.63 -12.77
C VAL A 119 16.41 -10.14 -13.04
N LEU A 120 16.82 -9.76 -14.25
CA LEU A 120 16.95 -8.34 -14.63
C LEU A 120 15.60 -7.70 -14.92
N GLU A 121 14.64 -8.45 -15.48
CA GLU A 121 13.26 -7.99 -15.72
C GLU A 121 12.47 -7.77 -14.42
N VAL A 122 12.76 -8.54 -13.37
CA VAL A 122 12.11 -8.40 -12.05
C VAL A 122 13.17 -8.22 -10.96
N PRO A 123 13.62 -6.97 -10.71
CA PRO A 123 14.68 -6.67 -9.74
C PRO A 123 14.36 -7.08 -8.29
N GLN A 124 13.10 -7.40 -7.99
CA GLN A 124 12.64 -7.86 -6.67
C GLN A 124 12.98 -9.35 -6.40
N ILE A 125 13.37 -10.11 -7.43
CA ILE A 125 13.71 -11.53 -7.28
C ILE A 125 15.08 -11.67 -6.61
N ASP A 126 15.14 -12.39 -5.48
CA ASP A 126 16.40 -12.74 -4.81
C ASP A 126 17.22 -13.76 -5.62
N SER A 127 16.57 -14.78 -6.16
CA SER A 127 17.20 -15.77 -7.04
C SER A 127 16.16 -16.59 -7.81
N ILE A 128 16.59 -17.15 -8.95
CA ILE A 128 15.83 -18.14 -9.73
C ILE A 128 16.61 -19.44 -9.69
N TYR A 129 15.92 -20.55 -9.50
CA TYR A 129 16.55 -21.86 -9.51
C TYR A 129 15.65 -22.96 -10.06
N ALA A 130 16.28 -24.00 -10.59
CA ALA A 130 15.65 -25.23 -11.05
C ALA A 130 16.28 -26.43 -10.34
N ALA A 131 15.45 -27.35 -9.88
CA ALA A 131 15.86 -28.64 -9.35
C ALA A 131 15.24 -29.78 -10.14
N TYR A 132 15.94 -30.90 -10.13
CA TYR A 132 15.70 -32.01 -11.04
C TYR A 132 15.65 -33.30 -10.22
N ASP A 133 14.95 -34.30 -10.76
CA ASP A 133 14.75 -35.62 -10.17
C ASP A 133 16.05 -36.40 -9.90
N ASN A 134 17.09 -36.15 -10.70
CA ASN A 134 18.43 -36.69 -10.51
C ASN A 134 19.19 -36.06 -9.32
N GLY A 135 18.65 -35.00 -8.71
CA GLY A 135 19.25 -34.27 -7.58
C GLY A 135 20.12 -33.10 -8.00
N GLY A 136 20.24 -32.83 -9.30
CA GLY A 136 20.94 -31.66 -9.78
C GLY A 136 20.16 -30.39 -9.49
N TRP A 137 20.89 -29.28 -9.33
CA TRP A 137 20.31 -27.98 -8.99
C TRP A 137 21.06 -26.86 -9.72
N LEU A 138 20.33 -25.91 -10.29
CA LEU A 138 20.88 -24.75 -10.98
C LEU A 138 20.25 -23.50 -10.38
N GLN A 139 21.06 -22.55 -9.93
CA GLN A 139 20.60 -21.28 -9.40
C GLN A 139 21.33 -20.12 -10.07
N MET A 140 20.57 -19.08 -10.38
CA MET A 140 21.06 -17.75 -10.69
C MET A 140 20.65 -16.80 -9.56
N ARG A 141 21.63 -16.07 -9.01
CA ARG A 141 21.41 -15.06 -7.98
C ARG A 141 22.01 -13.71 -8.41
N PRO A 142 21.22 -12.62 -8.48
CA PRO A 142 21.76 -11.27 -8.47
C PRO A 142 22.50 -10.97 -7.16
N LEU A 143 23.67 -10.32 -7.26
CA LEU A 143 24.53 -10.02 -6.12
C LEU A 143 24.56 -8.53 -5.75
N TYR A 144 23.91 -7.69 -6.55
CA TYR A 144 23.90 -6.23 -6.38
C TYR A 144 23.07 -5.76 -5.17
N HIS A 145 22.18 -6.61 -4.64
CA HIS A 145 21.38 -6.31 -3.44
C HIS A 145 22.00 -6.83 -2.13
N LEU A 146 23.11 -7.57 -2.21
CA LEU A 146 23.71 -8.17 -1.02
C LEU A 146 24.47 -7.13 -0.21
N ASN A 147 24.23 -7.14 1.11
CA ASN A 147 25.04 -6.35 2.05
C ASN A 147 26.42 -6.97 2.26
N ASP A 148 27.34 -6.23 2.90
CA ASP A 148 28.73 -6.65 3.08
C ASP A 148 28.87 -7.97 3.87
N GLU A 149 28.00 -8.20 4.85
CA GLU A 149 27.98 -9.44 5.62
C GLU A 149 27.62 -10.64 4.74
N GLN A 150 26.59 -10.51 3.90
CA GLN A 150 26.16 -11.53 2.95
C GLN A 150 27.23 -11.78 1.89
N ARG A 151 27.86 -10.72 1.35
CA ARG A 151 28.97 -10.84 0.39
C ARG A 151 30.15 -11.57 1.00
N THR A 152 30.48 -11.28 2.26
CA THR A 152 31.56 -11.98 3.00
C THR A 152 31.23 -13.45 3.22
N LYS A 153 30.01 -13.76 3.69
CA LYS A 153 29.56 -15.14 3.93
C LYS A 153 29.60 -15.99 2.65
N LEU A 154 29.21 -15.40 1.53
CA LEU A 154 29.20 -16.06 0.23
C LEU A 154 30.55 -16.00 -0.50
N ARG A 155 31.56 -15.33 0.09
CA ARG A 155 32.89 -15.09 -0.51
C ARG A 155 32.76 -14.51 -1.91
N VAL A 156 31.94 -13.48 -2.03
CA VAL A 156 31.68 -12.82 -3.32
C VAL A 156 32.89 -11.94 -3.67
N PRO A 157 33.52 -12.13 -4.85
CA PRO A 157 34.62 -11.27 -5.27
C PRO A 157 34.15 -9.84 -5.55
N ALA A 158 35.10 -8.90 -5.51
CA ALA A 158 34.84 -7.51 -5.87
C ALA A 158 34.39 -7.43 -7.34
N GLY A 159 33.37 -6.62 -7.63
CA GLY A 159 32.84 -6.46 -9.00
C GLY A 159 31.84 -7.53 -9.44
N ALA A 160 31.64 -8.61 -8.68
CA ALA A 160 30.64 -9.62 -9.04
C ALA A 160 29.21 -9.09 -8.94
N ALA A 161 28.47 -9.27 -10.03
CA ALA A 161 27.07 -8.90 -10.20
C ALA A 161 26.15 -10.13 -10.17
N PHE A 162 26.63 -11.28 -10.62
CA PHE A 162 25.86 -12.52 -10.68
C PHE A 162 26.60 -13.69 -10.04
N GLY A 163 25.84 -14.56 -9.38
CA GLY A 163 26.31 -15.83 -8.84
C GLY A 163 25.53 -16.98 -9.45
N ILE A 164 26.23 -17.85 -10.17
CA ILE A 164 25.69 -19.07 -10.76
C ILE A 164 26.11 -20.24 -9.89
N SER A 165 25.16 -20.98 -9.31
CA SER A 165 25.46 -22.17 -8.54
C SER A 165 24.87 -23.41 -9.21
N LEU A 166 25.69 -24.44 -9.39
CA LEU A 166 25.33 -25.67 -10.05
C LEU A 166 25.70 -26.88 -9.18
N ILE A 167 24.75 -27.77 -8.95
CA ILE A 167 24.97 -29.10 -8.38
C ILE A 167 24.83 -30.11 -9.52
N ARG A 168 25.90 -30.89 -9.72
CA ARG A 168 25.93 -32.01 -10.66
C ARG A 168 26.11 -33.31 -9.87
N PRO A 169 25.07 -34.16 -9.79
CA PRO A 169 25.17 -35.46 -9.13
C PRO A 169 26.29 -36.29 -9.76
N THR A 170 27.16 -36.85 -8.92
CA THR A 170 28.21 -37.77 -9.38
C THR A 170 27.64 -39.20 -9.50
N PRO A 171 28.30 -40.10 -10.26
CA PRO A 171 27.92 -41.52 -10.29
C PRO A 171 27.94 -42.20 -8.92
N THR A 172 28.69 -41.66 -7.96
CA THR A 172 28.74 -42.14 -6.57
C THR A 172 27.62 -41.60 -5.68
N GLY A 173 26.72 -40.76 -6.23
CA GLY A 173 25.63 -40.11 -5.50
C GLY A 173 26.05 -38.87 -4.70
N ALA A 174 27.28 -38.39 -4.85
CA ALA A 174 27.72 -37.15 -4.22
C ALA A 174 27.09 -35.94 -4.94
N LEU A 175 26.81 -34.88 -4.16
CA LEU A 175 26.22 -33.63 -4.64
C LEU A 175 27.19 -32.47 -4.42
N PRO A 176 28.29 -32.39 -5.20
CA PRO A 176 29.19 -31.24 -5.17
C PRO A 176 28.50 -30.04 -5.80
N MET A 177 28.80 -28.84 -5.28
CA MET A 177 28.36 -27.59 -5.88
C MET A 177 29.54 -26.87 -6.52
N ARG A 178 29.39 -26.40 -7.75
CA ARG A 178 30.24 -25.37 -8.33
C ARG A 178 29.52 -24.05 -8.29
N ARG A 179 30.22 -22.99 -7.88
CA ARG A 179 29.73 -21.61 -7.96
C ARG A 179 30.66 -20.79 -8.86
N VAL A 180 30.08 -20.09 -9.82
CA VAL A 180 30.79 -19.14 -10.70
C VAL A 180 30.26 -17.74 -10.42
N PHE A 181 31.17 -16.79 -10.29
CA PHE A 181 30.86 -15.38 -10.13
C PHE A 181 31.17 -14.65 -11.41
N GLU A 182 30.24 -13.82 -11.87
CA GLU A 182 30.42 -13.01 -13.06
C GLU A 182 30.20 -11.54 -12.77
N ASP A 183 30.86 -10.68 -13.54
CA ASP A 183 30.59 -9.25 -13.58
C ASP A 183 29.28 -8.93 -14.34
N GLN A 184 28.98 -7.63 -14.51
CA GLN A 184 27.78 -7.19 -15.23
C GLN A 184 27.81 -7.53 -16.73
N GLN A 185 28.99 -7.69 -17.32
CA GLN A 185 29.18 -8.05 -18.72
C GLN A 185 29.11 -9.56 -18.95
N GLY A 186 29.02 -10.35 -17.87
CA GLY A 186 29.03 -11.81 -17.93
C GLY A 186 30.43 -12.41 -18.03
N ASN A 187 31.48 -11.65 -17.73
CA ASN A 187 32.81 -12.21 -17.61
C ASN A 187 32.96 -12.93 -16.28
N GLU A 188 33.48 -14.15 -16.30
CA GLU A 188 33.82 -14.89 -15.10
C GLU A 188 34.94 -14.20 -14.32
N LEU A 189 34.68 -13.95 -13.04
CA LEU A 189 35.64 -13.36 -12.09
C LEU A 189 36.28 -14.41 -11.20
N GLU A 190 35.50 -15.38 -10.72
CA GLU A 190 35.98 -16.43 -9.83
C GLU A 190 35.09 -17.67 -9.91
N GLN A 191 35.69 -18.84 -9.70
CA GLN A 191 35.02 -20.13 -9.52
C GLN A 191 35.34 -20.72 -8.14
N GLN A 192 34.32 -21.25 -7.47
CA GLN A 192 34.43 -21.97 -6.21
C GLN A 192 33.83 -23.37 -6.34
N ASP A 193 34.65 -24.41 -6.10
CA ASP A 193 34.20 -25.80 -6.05
C ASP A 193 34.02 -26.29 -4.60
N LEU A 194 32.79 -26.64 -4.26
CA LEU A 194 32.34 -27.09 -2.94
C LEU A 194 32.00 -28.58 -3.00
N TRP A 195 33.06 -29.41 -2.95
CA TRP A 195 32.97 -30.86 -3.16
C TRP A 195 32.10 -31.61 -2.13
N LYS A 196 31.94 -31.09 -0.92
CA LYS A 196 31.16 -31.70 0.17
C LYS A 196 29.89 -30.91 0.51
N TYR A 197 29.28 -30.25 -0.50
CA TYR A 197 28.11 -29.40 -0.26
C TYR A 197 26.88 -30.19 0.20
N GLY A 198 26.54 -31.29 -0.50
CA GLY A 198 25.54 -32.26 -0.04
C GLY A 198 24.09 -31.76 -0.02
N TYR A 199 23.82 -30.59 -0.59
CA TYR A 199 22.46 -30.08 -0.72
C TYR A 199 21.68 -30.92 -1.73
N ASP A 200 20.66 -31.62 -1.26
CA ASP A 200 19.69 -32.31 -2.11
C ASP A 200 18.41 -31.46 -2.22
N PRO A 201 18.02 -31.00 -3.43
CA PRO A 201 16.78 -30.27 -3.61
C PRO A 201 15.54 -31.15 -3.44
N ARG A 202 15.64 -32.47 -3.64
CA ARG A 202 14.49 -33.39 -3.70
C ARG A 202 13.84 -33.64 -2.34
N VAL A 203 14.61 -33.42 -1.27
CA VAL A 203 14.13 -33.54 0.12
C VAL A 203 13.57 -32.23 0.66
N ARG A 204 13.52 -31.17 -0.15
CA ARG A 204 13.05 -29.84 0.28
C ARG A 204 11.53 -29.74 0.14
N ALA A 205 10.90 -29.07 1.10
CA ALA A 205 9.45 -28.88 1.12
C ALA A 205 8.95 -28.27 -0.19
N TRP A 206 9.56 -27.19 -0.68
CA TRP A 206 9.17 -26.56 -1.94
C TRP A 206 9.20 -27.51 -3.14
N TYR A 207 10.16 -28.45 -3.20
CA TYR A 207 10.24 -29.43 -4.28
C TYR A 207 9.12 -30.46 -4.12
N ILE A 208 9.03 -31.05 -2.93
CA ILE A 208 8.02 -32.06 -2.60
C ILE A 208 6.60 -31.52 -2.82
N ASP A 209 6.32 -30.31 -2.36
CA ASP A 209 5.00 -29.69 -2.43
C ASP A 209 4.62 -29.32 -3.85
N THR A 210 5.58 -28.85 -4.67
CA THR A 210 5.35 -28.58 -6.09
C THR A 210 5.04 -29.87 -6.86
N ILE A 211 5.82 -30.93 -6.64
CA ILE A 211 5.59 -32.24 -7.27
C ILE A 211 4.23 -32.84 -6.82
N LYS A 212 3.87 -32.70 -5.55
CA LYS A 212 2.56 -33.15 -5.05
C LYS A 212 1.39 -32.35 -5.60
N ALA A 213 1.58 -31.05 -5.79
CA ALA A 213 0.52 -30.17 -6.29
C ALA A 213 0.28 -30.35 -7.80
N ASP A 214 1.30 -30.79 -8.55
CA ASP A 214 1.29 -30.96 -10.01
C ASP A 214 0.81 -29.70 -10.77
N ARG A 215 1.18 -28.54 -10.24
CA ARG A 215 0.85 -27.21 -10.76
C ARG A 215 1.76 -26.16 -10.12
N THR A 216 1.70 -24.93 -10.62
CA THR A 216 2.34 -23.77 -9.99
C THR A 216 1.93 -23.67 -8.52
N PHE A 217 2.92 -23.72 -7.63
CA PHE A 217 2.73 -23.71 -6.18
C PHE A 217 3.41 -22.47 -5.59
N ILE A 218 2.66 -21.71 -4.79
CA ILE A 218 3.15 -20.56 -4.05
C ILE A 218 3.09 -20.92 -2.56
N SER A 219 4.24 -20.96 -1.90
CA SER A 219 4.30 -21.23 -0.46
C SER A 219 3.77 -20.04 0.33
N SER A 220 3.22 -20.30 1.52
CA SER A 220 2.95 -19.24 2.49
C SER A 220 4.24 -18.52 2.91
N PRO A 221 4.17 -17.23 3.31
CA PRO A 221 5.32 -16.48 3.82
C PRO A 221 5.99 -17.14 5.03
#